data_AF-A0A0X1T6S0-F1
#
_entry.id   AF-A0A0X1T6S0-F1
#
_cell.length_a   1.000
_cell.length_b   1.000
_cell.length_c   1.000
_cell.angle_alpha   90.00
_cell.angle_beta   90.00
_cell.angle_gamma   90.00
#
_symmetry.space_group_name_H-M   'P 1'
#
loop_
_entity.id
_entity.type
_entity.pdbx_description
1 polymer ?
#
loop_
_entity_poly.entity_id
_entity_poly.type
_entity_poly.pdbx_seq_one_letter_code
_entity_poly.pdbx_strand_id
1 'polypeptide(L)'
;MRITSELICQAADQLQGFVGLNRKTGRYLVRFSEDSFGMDVADDAIIPACEFVWLPTGQEAMYLSRERVQFLLDQNIDERIQITEPLRVYMRRVEIPEIAAHRRVLNT
;
A
#
# COMPACT_ATOMS: atom_id res chain seq x y z
N MET A 1 -4.90 -13.11 -19.87
CA MET A 1 -3.79 -13.18 -18.90
C MET A 1 -4.33 -13.73 -17.58
N ARG A 2 -3.69 -14.73 -16.97
CA ARG A 2 -4.14 -15.25 -15.65
C ARG A 2 -3.38 -14.47 -14.57
N ILE A 3 -4.09 -13.62 -13.82
CA ILE A 3 -3.50 -12.91 -12.69
C ILE A 3 -3.24 -13.91 -11.57
N THR A 4 -1.97 -14.01 -11.13
CA THR A 4 -1.50 -14.87 -10.04
C THR A 4 -1.26 -14.04 -8.78
N SER A 5 -1.14 -14.70 -7.62
CA SER A 5 -0.75 -14.03 -6.37
C SER A 5 0.61 -13.34 -6.50
N GLU A 6 1.57 -13.95 -7.19
CA GLU A 6 2.89 -13.36 -7.47
C GLU A 6 2.79 -12.03 -8.22
N LEU A 7 1.98 -11.97 -9.29
CA LEU A 7 1.75 -10.73 -10.04
C LEU A 7 1.09 -9.65 -9.20
N ILE A 8 0.21 -10.04 -8.27
CA ILE A 8 -0.43 -9.10 -7.34
C ILE A 8 0.60 -8.54 -6.34
N CYS A 9 1.48 -9.39 -5.78
CA CYS A 9 2.56 -8.95 -4.90
C CYS A 9 3.51 -7.99 -5.62
N GLN A 10 3.95 -8.34 -6.83
CA GLN A 10 4.82 -7.48 -7.64
C GLN A 10 4.17 -6.13 -7.96
N ALA A 11 2.86 -6.12 -8.23
CA ALA A 11 2.12 -4.89 -8.45
C ALA A 11 2.01 -4.03 -7.17
N ALA A 12 1.87 -4.66 -5.99
CA ALA A 12 1.88 -3.95 -4.70
C ALA A 12 3.25 -3.31 -4.41
N ASP A 13 4.34 -3.99 -4.75
CA ASP A 13 5.71 -3.48 -4.56
C ASP A 13 6.04 -2.30 -5.50
N GLN A 14 5.32 -2.15 -6.61
CA GLN A 14 5.49 -1.04 -7.57
C GLN A 14 4.67 0.22 -7.21
N LEU A 15 3.87 0.20 -6.14
CA LEU A 15 3.08 1.35 -5.73
C LEU A 15 4.00 2.54 -5.39
N GLN A 16 3.64 3.71 -5.90
CA GLN A 16 4.41 4.94 -5.75
C GLN A 16 3.74 5.94 -4.83
N GLY A 17 4.57 6.83 -4.28
CA GLY A 17 4.16 7.87 -3.36
C GLY A 17 4.29 7.44 -1.90
N PHE A 18 3.84 8.33 -1.04
CA PHE A 18 3.99 8.30 0.39
C PHE A 18 2.63 8.53 1.03
N VAL A 19 2.40 7.87 2.16
CA VAL A 19 1.19 7.96 2.96
C VAL A 19 1.56 8.50 4.32
N GLY A 20 0.96 9.62 4.70
CA GLY A 20 1.20 10.27 5.99
C GLY A 20 -0.09 10.35 6.81
N LEU A 21 -0.01 10.06 8.11
CA LEU A 21 -1.15 10.25 9.02
C LEU A 21 -1.22 11.70 9.50
N ASN A 22 -2.25 12.43 9.09
CA ASN A 22 -2.50 13.78 9.59
C ASN A 22 -2.97 13.70 11.05
N ARG A 23 -2.14 14.18 11.98
CA ARG A 23 -2.42 14.07 13.44
C ARG A 23 -3.62 14.92 13.88
N LYS A 24 -3.93 16.00 13.17
CA LYS A 24 -5.06 16.89 13.50
C LYS A 24 -6.42 16.28 13.16
N THR A 25 -6.48 15.49 12.09
CA THR A 25 -7.72 14.91 11.56
C THR A 25 -7.84 13.40 11.76
N GLY A 26 -6.73 12.73 12.10
CA GLY A 26 -6.66 11.27 12.18
C GLY A 26 -6.82 10.57 10.82
N ARG A 27 -6.66 11.29 9.71
CA ARG A 27 -6.84 10.76 8.35
C ARG A 27 -5.50 10.60 7.64
N TYR A 28 -5.40 9.56 6.84
CA TYR A 28 -4.26 9.37 5.93
C TYR A 28 -4.34 10.34 4.75
N LEU A 29 -3.18 10.80 4.31
CA LEU A 29 -2.98 11.65 3.14
C LEU A 29 -1.96 10.97 2.22
N VAL A 30 -2.15 11.11 0.90
CA VAL A 30 -1.17 10.64 -0.09
C VAL A 30 -0.44 11.80 -0.73
N ARG A 31 0.89 11.72 -0.82
CA ARG A 31 1.77 12.68 -1.51
C ARG A 31 2.84 11.95 -2.30
N PHE A 32 3.50 12.64 -3.22
CA PHE A 32 4.57 12.08 -4.07
C PHE A 32 5.96 12.62 -3.70
N SER A 33 6.04 13.38 -2.61
CA SER A 33 7.26 13.92 -2.02
C SER A 33 7.01 14.04 -0.51
N GLU A 34 7.99 13.64 0.30
CA GLU A 34 7.93 13.72 1.76
C GLU A 34 7.77 15.18 2.24
N ASP A 35 8.50 16.11 1.60
CA ASP A 35 8.42 17.54 1.90
C ASP A 35 7.01 18.15 1.66
N SER A 36 6.15 17.46 0.90
CA SER A 36 4.81 17.94 0.55
C SER A 36 3.77 17.75 1.65
N PHE A 37 4.10 17.08 2.75
CA PHE A 37 3.18 16.93 3.89
C PHE A 37 3.14 18.14 4.81
N GLY A 38 4.21 18.95 4.83
CA GLY A 38 4.32 20.11 5.71
C GLY A 38 4.25 19.74 7.19
N MET A 39 3.77 20.67 8.02
CA MET A 39 3.77 20.53 9.49
C MET A 39 2.66 19.62 10.05
N ASP A 40 1.76 19.10 9.20
CA ASP A 40 0.56 18.38 9.64
C ASP A 40 0.76 16.86 9.80
N VAL A 41 1.85 16.34 9.24
CA VAL A 41 2.30 14.95 9.37
C VAL A 41 3.71 15.02 9.93
N ALA A 42 4.02 14.17 10.89
CA ALA A 42 5.39 14.05 11.36
C ALA A 42 6.17 13.13 10.41
N ASP A 43 7.42 13.49 10.12
CA ASP A 43 8.26 12.74 9.19
C ASP A 43 8.41 11.26 9.60
N ASP A 44 8.40 10.99 10.90
CA ASP A 44 8.43 9.63 11.48
C ASP A 44 7.15 8.79 11.21
N ALA A 45 6.12 9.41 10.66
CA ALA A 45 4.82 8.81 10.36
C ALA A 45 4.49 8.80 8.85
N ILE A 46 5.50 9.04 8.01
CA ILE A 46 5.39 8.91 6.54
C ILE A 46 5.83 7.50 6.15
N ILE A 47 5.00 6.80 5.38
CA ILE A 47 5.21 5.41 4.97
C ILE A 47 5.11 5.34 3.43
N PRO A 48 6.05 4.69 2.72
CA PRO A 48 5.91 4.46 1.29
C PRO A 48 4.59 3.72 0.96
N ALA A 49 3.92 4.08 -0.13
CA ALA A 49 2.63 3.46 -0.50
C ALA A 49 2.74 1.93 -0.67
N CYS A 50 3.86 1.46 -1.23
CA CYS A 50 4.18 0.04 -1.39
C CYS A 50 4.39 -0.69 -0.07
N GLU A 51 4.77 -0.01 1.01
CA GLU A 51 4.85 -0.59 2.36
C GLU A 51 3.55 -0.43 3.11
N PHE A 52 2.86 0.70 2.92
CA PHE A 52 1.60 1.01 3.53
C PHE A 52 0.57 -0.10 3.28
N VAL A 53 0.45 -0.64 2.06
CA VAL A 53 -0.57 -1.68 1.80
C VAL A 53 -0.34 -3.01 2.52
N TRP A 54 0.83 -3.24 3.11
CA TRP A 54 1.14 -4.45 3.86
C TRP A 54 0.96 -4.24 5.36
N LEU A 55 0.29 -5.19 6.01
CA LEU A 55 0.06 -5.22 7.45
C LEU A 55 0.68 -6.47 8.08
N PRO A 56 1.26 -6.40 9.27
CA PRO A 56 1.80 -7.57 9.95
C PRO A 56 0.66 -8.52 10.37
N THR A 57 0.80 -9.82 10.07
CA THR A 57 -0.11 -10.87 10.56
C THR A 57 0.55 -11.79 11.61
N GLY A 58 1.82 -11.54 11.97
CA GLY A 58 2.62 -12.35 12.88
C GLY A 58 4.09 -11.92 12.90
N GLN A 59 5.01 -12.82 13.25
CA GLN A 59 6.43 -12.46 13.42
C GLN A 59 7.19 -12.15 12.12
N GLU A 60 6.92 -12.87 11.01
CA GLU A 60 7.62 -12.68 9.73
C GLU A 60 6.67 -12.58 8.52
N ALA A 61 5.36 -12.62 8.75
CA ALA A 61 4.37 -12.61 7.70
C ALA A 61 3.64 -11.27 7.69
N MET A 62 3.45 -10.73 6.49
CA MET A 62 2.58 -9.59 6.22
C MET A 62 1.45 -10.03 5.30
N TYR A 63 0.31 -9.36 5.38
CA TYR A 63 -0.80 -9.56 4.46
C TYR A 63 -1.10 -8.28 3.69
N LEU A 64 -1.56 -8.44 2.45
CA LEU A 64 -1.95 -7.34 1.57
C LEU A 64 -3.35 -6.88 1.95
N SER A 65 -3.43 -5.78 2.69
CA SER A 65 -4.69 -5.26 3.24
C SER A 65 -5.57 -4.65 2.16
N ARG A 66 -6.78 -5.20 1.97
CA ARG A 66 -7.76 -4.63 1.02
C ARG A 66 -8.22 -3.24 1.42
N GLU A 67 -8.36 -2.98 2.72
CA GLU A 67 -8.73 -1.67 3.24
C GLU A 67 -7.71 -0.60 2.84
N ARG A 68 -6.42 -0.89 2.99
CA ARG A 68 -5.36 0.05 2.62
C ARG A 68 -5.24 0.24 1.11
N VAL A 69 -5.44 -0.82 0.32
CA VAL A 69 -5.51 -0.71 -1.14
C VAL A 69 -6.72 0.12 -1.57
N GLN A 70 -7.88 -0.06 -0.93
CA GLN A 70 -9.08 0.74 -1.19
C GLN A 70 -8.83 2.22 -0.89
N PHE A 71 -8.18 2.54 0.23
CA PHE A 71 -7.80 3.91 0.53
C PHE A 71 -6.98 4.58 -0.59
N LEU A 72 -6.02 3.86 -1.19
CA LEU A 72 -5.23 4.38 -2.31
C LEU A 72 -6.07 4.56 -3.59
N LEU A 73 -6.99 3.62 -3.88
CA LEU A 73 -7.95 3.74 -4.99
C LEU A 73 -8.86 4.97 -4.81
N ASP A 74 -9.34 5.23 -3.59
CA ASP A 74 -10.24 6.34 -3.30
C ASP A 74 -9.58 7.72 -3.47
N GLN A 75 -8.25 7.79 -3.56
CA GLN A 75 -7.55 9.03 -3.86
C GLN A 75 -7.75 9.49 -5.32
N ASN A 76 -8.24 8.62 -6.22
CA ASN A 76 -8.46 8.91 -7.64
C ASN A 76 -7.21 9.45 -8.37
N ILE A 77 -6.03 8.90 -8.05
CA ILE A 77 -4.71 9.26 -8.61
C ILE A 77 -3.94 8.01 -9.08
N ASP A 78 -4.67 7.02 -9.57
CA ASP A 78 -4.21 5.67 -9.87
C ASP A 78 -2.97 5.62 -10.77
N GLU A 79 -2.92 6.46 -11.82
CA GLU A 79 -1.78 6.52 -12.75
C GLU A 79 -0.50 6.99 -12.05
N ARG A 80 -0.62 7.89 -11.07
CA ARG A 80 0.52 8.42 -10.33
C ARG A 80 0.96 7.46 -9.24
N ILE A 81 0.02 6.76 -8.58
CA ILE A 81 0.33 5.73 -7.57
C ILE A 81 0.81 4.42 -8.23
N GLN A 82 0.64 4.25 -9.54
CA GLN A 82 0.90 2.99 -10.27
C GLN A 82 0.02 1.81 -9.80
N ILE A 83 -1.26 2.05 -9.55
CA ILE A 83 -2.21 0.96 -9.32
C ILE A 83 -2.54 0.27 -10.65
N THR A 84 -1.95 -0.90 -10.85
CA THR A 84 -2.10 -1.68 -12.09
C THR A 84 -3.20 -2.75 -12.00
N GLU A 85 -3.52 -3.37 -13.13
CA GLU A 85 -4.60 -4.35 -13.26
C GLU A 85 -4.54 -5.55 -12.27
N PRO A 86 -3.36 -6.12 -11.92
CA PRO A 86 -3.30 -7.17 -10.91
C PRO A 86 -3.94 -6.77 -9.57
N LEU A 87 -3.64 -5.57 -9.06
CA LEU A 87 -4.24 -5.05 -7.82
C LEU A 87 -5.74 -4.81 -7.98
N ARG A 88 -6.20 -4.32 -9.13
CA ARG A 88 -7.64 -4.16 -9.41
C ARG A 88 -8.37 -5.51 -9.42
N VAL A 89 -7.77 -6.53 -10.00
CA VAL A 89 -8.31 -7.90 -9.98
C VAL A 89 -8.34 -8.46 -8.58
N TYR A 90 -7.28 -8.23 -7.78
CA TYR A 90 -7.27 -8.59 -6.36
C TYR A 90 -8.48 -7.96 -5.65
N MET A 91 -8.67 -6.65 -5.76
CA MET A 91 -9.76 -5.93 -5.11
C MET A 91 -11.16 -6.37 -5.53
N ARG A 92 -11.35 -6.79 -6.79
CA ARG A 92 -12.64 -7.30 -7.28
C ARG A 92 -12.98 -8.72 -6.82
N ARG A 93 -11.97 -9.55 -6.56
CA ARG A 93 -12.16 -10.94 -6.10
C ARG A 93 -12.14 -10.96 -4.58
N VAL A 94 -13.26 -10.65 -3.97
CA VAL A 94 -13.40 -10.66 -2.50
C VAL A 94 -13.59 -12.07 -1.95
N GLU A 95 -13.99 -13.03 -2.79
CA GLU A 95 -14.16 -14.43 -2.42
C GLU A 95 -12.85 -15.20 -2.20
N ILE A 96 -11.71 -14.65 -2.63
CA ILE A 96 -10.39 -15.25 -2.36
C ILE A 96 -9.81 -14.69 -1.05
N PRO A 97 -9.13 -15.54 -0.25
CA PRO A 97 -8.40 -15.10 0.93
C PRO A 97 -7.44 -13.95 0.62
N GLU A 98 -7.19 -13.09 1.62
CA GLU A 98 -6.16 -12.07 1.50
C GLU A 98 -4.78 -12.70 1.29
N ILE A 99 -3.95 -12.04 0.50
CA ILE A 99 -2.62 -12.55 0.17
C ILE A 99 -1.70 -12.33 1.36
N ALA A 100 -1.10 -13.42 1.86
CA ALA A 100 -0.01 -13.36 2.82
C ALA A 100 1.34 -13.54 2.10
N ALA A 101 2.32 -12.72 2.48
CA ALA A 101 3.69 -12.76 1.99
C ALA A 101 4.68 -12.75 3.17
N HIS A 102 5.72 -13.58 3.08
CA HIS A 102 6.85 -13.50 3.99
C HIS A 102 7.80 -12.42 3.50
N ARG A 103 7.87 -11.30 4.22
CA ARG A 103 8.84 -10.23 3.95
C ARG A 103 9.93 -10.35 5.02
N ARG A 104 11.11 -10.85 4.63
CA ARG A 104 12.31 -10.77 5.46
C ARG A 104 13.15 -9.59 4.99
N VAL A 105 13.59 -8.77 5.93
CA VAL A 105 14.70 -7.85 5.67
C VAL A 105 15.93 -8.71 5.41
N LEU A 106 16.40 -8.75 4.16
CA LEU A 106 17.72 -9.30 3.87
C LEU A 106 18.73 -8.29 4.38
N ASN A 107 19.21 -8.46 5.61
CA ASN A 107 20.38 -7.73 6.09
C ASN A 107 21.52 -8.05 5.12
N THR A 108 21.89 -7.08 4.27
CA THR A 108 23.03 -7.17 3.35
C THR A 108 24.13 -6.27 3.88
#